data_AF-V7BMG0-F1
#
_entry.id   AF-V7BMG0-F1
#
_cell.length_a   1.000
_cell.length_b   1.000
_cell.length_c   1.000
_cell.angle_alpha   90.00
_cell.angle_beta   90.00
_cell.angle_gamma   90.00
#
_symmetry.space_group_name_H-M   'P 1'
#
loop_
_entity.id
_entity.type
_entity.pdbx_description
1 polymer ?
#
loop_
_entity_poly.entity_id
_entity_poly.type
_entity_poly.pdbx_seq_one_letter_code
_entity_poly.pdbx_strand_id
1 'polypeptide(L)'
;GALPLIKVLRMVDSDEKPAMGFIYEEMDRAKEKIQNLFNGVSKSYTPLWEIIDQRWDNQLHRPLHAAGYYLNPMLHYHPDFKVDYEVKRGMYECLERLVRDLDVMSKIDFQLESFKSKSGLY
;
A
#
# COMPACT_ATOMS: atom_id res chain seq x y z
N GLY A 1 -15.72 -1.73 16.29
CA GLY A 1 -15.54 -2.26 14.92
C GLY A 1 -15.14 -1.19 13.91
N ALA A 2 -15.94 -0.15 13.68
CA ALA A 2 -15.83 0.69 12.47
C ALA A 2 -14.84 1.88 12.52
N LEU A 3 -14.43 2.35 13.72
CA LEU A 3 -13.56 3.52 13.87
C LEU A 3 -12.26 3.49 13.05
N PRO A 4 -11.55 2.34 12.92
CA PRO A 4 -10.34 2.27 12.10
C PRO A 4 -10.59 2.62 10.63
N LEU A 5 -11.68 2.12 10.03
CA LEU A 5 -12.01 2.39 8.62
C LEU A 5 -12.43 3.85 8.39
N ILE A 6 -13.17 4.44 9.33
CA ILE A 6 -13.56 5.86 9.25
C ILE A 6 -12.32 6.76 9.19
N LYS A 7 -11.24 6.40 9.90
CA LYS A 7 -9.98 7.16 9.84
C LYS A 7 -9.31 7.07 8.47
N VAL A 8 -9.30 5.88 7.85
CA VAL A 8 -8.77 5.70 6.48
C VAL A 8 -9.58 6.53 5.49
N LEU A 9 -10.92 6.46 5.56
CA LEU A 9 -11.80 7.23 4.68
C LEU A 9 -11.59 8.73 4.82
N ARG A 10 -11.48 9.25 6.04
CA ARG A 10 -11.17 10.67 6.28
C ARG A 10 -9.80 11.09 5.76
N MET A 11 -8.81 10.20 5.82
CA MET A 11 -7.48 10.48 5.28
C MET A 11 -7.52 10.58 3.74
N VAL A 12 -8.28 9.69 3.09
CA VAL A 12 -8.43 9.68 1.63
C VAL A 12 -9.30 10.83 1.12
N ASP A 13 -10.29 11.25 1.88
CA ASP A 13 -11.18 12.39 1.57
C ASP A 13 -10.55 13.75 1.92
N SER A 14 -9.46 13.76 2.69
CA SER A 14 -8.76 14.98 3.06
C SER A 14 -7.84 15.45 1.93
N ASP A 15 -8.03 16.69 1.48
CA ASP A 15 -7.14 17.36 0.53
C ASP A 15 -5.84 17.89 1.18
N GLU A 16 -5.64 17.68 2.48
CA GLU A 16 -4.48 18.23 3.21
C GLU A 16 -3.15 17.57 2.82
N LYS A 17 -3.16 16.26 2.51
CA LYS A 17 -1.95 15.48 2.17
C LYS A 17 -2.25 14.44 1.10
N PRO A 18 -1.31 14.13 0.18
CA PRO A 18 -1.51 13.08 -0.81
C PRO A 18 -1.73 11.70 -0.16
N ALA A 19 -2.95 11.18 -0.24
CA ALA A 19 -3.34 9.90 0.35
C ALA A 19 -2.75 8.67 -0.40
N MET A 20 -2.47 8.82 -1.69
CA MET A 20 -2.09 7.73 -2.59
C MET A 20 -0.89 6.88 -2.09
N GLY A 21 0.11 7.53 -1.48
CA GLY A 21 1.30 6.85 -0.96
C GLY A 21 1.10 6.18 0.40
N PHE A 22 -0.06 6.35 1.04
CA PHE A 22 -0.31 5.92 2.42
C PHE A 22 -1.54 5.00 2.57
N ILE A 23 -2.48 5.03 1.63
CA ILE A 23 -3.74 4.29 1.73
C ILE A 23 -3.55 2.78 1.93
N TYR A 24 -2.55 2.17 1.29
CA TYR A 24 -2.24 0.74 1.45
C TYR A 24 -1.89 0.42 2.91
N GLU A 25 -0.88 1.10 3.46
CA GLU A 25 -0.45 0.96 4.85
C GLU A 25 -1.57 1.28 5.86
N GLU A 26 -2.35 2.34 5.61
CA GLU A 26 -3.43 2.72 6.52
C GLU A 26 -4.59 1.72 6.51
N MET A 27 -4.83 1.03 5.39
CA MET A 27 -5.78 -0.09 5.33
C MET A 27 -5.28 -1.28 6.16
N ASP A 28 -4.01 -1.67 6.02
CA ASP A 28 -3.40 -2.74 6.83
C ASP A 28 -3.47 -2.43 8.32
N ARG A 29 -3.10 -1.20 8.71
CA ARG A 29 -3.23 -0.72 10.10
C ARG A 29 -4.67 -0.73 10.59
N ALA A 30 -5.64 -0.48 9.71
CA ALA A 30 -7.05 -0.56 10.09
C ALA A 30 -7.46 -2.01 10.39
N LYS A 31 -7.01 -2.98 9.58
CA LYS A 31 -7.22 -4.41 9.81
C LYS A 31 -6.57 -4.87 11.12
N GLU A 32 -5.32 -4.49 11.39
CA GLU A 32 -4.63 -4.81 12.65
C GLU A 32 -5.34 -4.21 13.88
N LYS A 33 -5.80 -2.96 13.81
CA LYS A 33 -6.60 -2.33 14.88
C LYS A 33 -7.91 -3.07 15.12
N ILE A 34 -8.58 -3.53 14.06
CA ILE A 34 -9.79 -4.34 14.17
C ILE A 34 -9.48 -5.66 14.89
N GLN A 35 -8.43 -6.37 14.48
CA GLN A 35 -8.00 -7.60 15.15
C GLN A 35 -7.75 -7.38 16.65
N ASN A 36 -7.06 -6.29 16.99
CA ASN A 36 -6.75 -5.95 18.38
C ASN A 36 -8.01 -5.62 19.20
N LEU A 37 -9.02 -4.96 18.61
CA LEU A 37 -10.31 -4.70 19.28
C LEU A 37 -11.06 -5.98 19.65
N PHE A 38 -10.79 -7.08 18.94
CA PHE A 38 -11.34 -8.40 19.24
C PHE A 38 -10.35 -9.30 19.98
N ASN A 39 -9.33 -8.72 20.63
CA ASN A 39 -8.30 -9.43 21.40
C ASN A 39 -7.60 -10.55 20.61
N GLY A 40 -7.48 -10.40 19.29
CA GLY A 40 -6.89 -11.43 18.43
C GLY A 40 -7.76 -12.69 18.24
N VAL A 41 -9.01 -12.70 18.71
CA VAL A 41 -9.93 -13.83 18.52
C VAL A 41 -10.38 -13.86 17.05
N SER A 42 -9.71 -14.69 16.23
CA SER A 42 -9.91 -14.78 14.78
C SER A 42 -11.39 -14.85 14.37
N LYS A 43 -12.16 -15.76 14.97
CA LYS A 43 -13.60 -15.94 14.64
C LYS A 43 -14.43 -14.65 14.80
N SER A 44 -13.98 -13.71 15.61
CA SER A 44 -14.69 -12.45 15.88
C SER A 44 -14.39 -11.34 14.87
N TYR A 45 -13.26 -11.38 14.17
CA TYR A 45 -12.87 -10.33 13.22
C TYR A 45 -12.70 -10.80 11.77
N THR A 46 -12.46 -12.09 11.52
CA THR A 46 -12.30 -12.61 10.16
C THR A 46 -13.47 -12.25 9.24
N PRO A 47 -14.76 -12.36 9.64
CA PRO A 47 -15.86 -11.96 8.77
C PRO A 47 -15.81 -10.47 8.37
N LEU A 48 -15.29 -9.62 9.25
CA LEU A 48 -15.13 -8.19 8.95
C LEU A 48 -13.95 -7.96 7.99
N TRP A 49 -12.84 -8.69 8.17
CA TRP A 49 -11.71 -8.66 7.24
C TRP A 49 -12.12 -9.13 5.85
N GLU A 50 -12.90 -10.20 5.73
CA GLU A 50 -13.40 -10.70 4.44
C GLU A 50 -14.22 -9.63 3.70
N ILE A 51 -15.08 -8.89 4.41
CA ILE A 51 -15.85 -7.78 3.82
C ILE A 51 -14.91 -6.65 3.39
N ILE A 52 -13.90 -6.32 4.20
CA ILE A 52 -12.92 -5.28 3.87
C ILE A 52 -12.13 -5.68 2.63
N ASP A 53 -11.60 -6.90 2.58
CA ASP A 53 -10.79 -7.42 1.48
C ASP A 53 -11.61 -7.46 0.20
N GLN A 54 -12.86 -7.94 0.26
CA GLN A 54 -13.75 -7.90 -0.88
C GLN A 54 -13.99 -6.47 -1.40
N ARG A 55 -14.11 -5.47 -0.54
CA ARG A 55 -14.28 -4.07 -0.98
C ARG A 55 -12.98 -3.47 -1.49
N TRP A 56 -11.87 -3.79 -0.83
CA TRP A 56 -10.53 -3.40 -1.23
C TRP A 56 -10.26 -3.88 -2.65
N ASP A 57 -10.26 -5.19 -2.89
CA ASP A 57 -9.89 -5.80 -4.18
C ASP A 57 -10.77 -5.35 -5.34
N ASN A 58 -12.07 -5.13 -5.10
CA ASN A 58 -13.02 -4.80 -6.16
C ASN A 58 -13.14 -3.30 -6.46
N GLN A 59 -12.92 -2.43 -5.48
CA GLN A 59 -13.27 -1.01 -5.60
C GLN A 59 -12.08 -0.07 -5.39
N LEU A 60 -11.28 -0.32 -4.35
CA LEU A 60 -10.29 0.64 -3.85
C LEU A 60 -8.87 0.24 -4.22
N HIS A 61 -8.56 -1.04 -4.28
CA HIS A 61 -7.23 -1.51 -4.63
C HIS A 61 -6.99 -1.34 -6.13
N ARG A 62 -5.92 -0.61 -6.45
CA ARG A 62 -5.44 -0.39 -7.81
C ARG A 62 -3.92 -0.52 -7.77
N PRO A 63 -3.31 -0.97 -8.87
CA PRO A 63 -1.85 -1.00 -9.01
C PRO A 63 -1.18 0.32 -8.59
N LEU A 64 -1.87 1.46 -8.75
CA LEU A 64 -1.35 2.77 -8.39
C LEU A 64 -1.19 2.98 -6.88
N HIS A 65 -2.07 2.40 -6.07
CA HIS A 65 -1.94 2.44 -4.61
C HIS A 65 -0.77 1.59 -4.13
N ALA A 66 -0.60 0.39 -4.69
CA ALA A 66 0.56 -0.48 -4.43
C ALA A 66 1.87 0.19 -4.84
N ALA A 67 1.93 0.78 -6.04
CA ALA A 67 3.08 1.55 -6.51
C ALA A 67 3.37 2.76 -5.60
N GLY A 68 2.33 3.49 -5.18
CA GLY A 68 2.45 4.64 -4.29
C GLY A 68 3.02 4.25 -2.92
N TYR A 69 2.54 3.15 -2.33
CA TYR A 69 3.10 2.59 -1.10
C TYR A 69 4.57 2.19 -1.26
N TYR A 70 4.87 1.43 -2.32
CA TYR A 70 6.22 0.95 -2.58
C TYR A 70 7.23 2.07 -2.79
N LEU A 71 6.84 3.14 -3.50
CA LEU A 71 7.74 4.26 -3.83
C LEU A 71 7.75 5.37 -2.78
N ASN A 72 6.96 5.28 -1.70
CA ASN A 72 6.93 6.28 -0.64
C ASN A 72 8.17 6.14 0.27
N PRO A 73 9.16 7.05 0.23
CA PRO A 73 10.40 6.89 1.00
C PRO A 73 10.17 6.87 2.52
N MET A 74 9.12 7.55 3.00
CA MET A 74 8.79 7.56 4.43
C MET A 74 8.38 6.16 4.92
N LEU A 75 7.71 5.39 4.07
CA LEU A 75 7.27 4.03 4.37
C LEU A 75 8.32 3.00 3.96
N HIS A 76 8.88 3.09 2.76
CA HIS A 76 9.84 2.13 2.20
C HIS A 76 11.05 1.90 3.11
N TYR A 77 11.48 2.95 3.81
CA TYR A 77 12.64 2.89 4.69
C TYR A 77 12.29 2.71 6.16
N HIS A 78 11.01 2.54 6.50
CA HIS A 78 10.55 2.24 7.84
C HIS A 78 10.87 0.78 8.19
N PRO A 79 11.24 0.46 9.45
CA PRO A 79 11.53 -0.93 9.85
C PRO A 79 10.38 -1.91 9.61
N ASP A 80 9.15 -1.42 9.70
CA ASP A 80 7.93 -2.23 9.52
C ASP A 80 7.46 -2.33 8.07
N PHE A 81 8.24 -1.80 7.11
CA PHE A 81 7.89 -1.87 5.69
C PHE A 81 7.78 -3.31 5.21
N LYS A 82 6.65 -3.66 4.59
CA LYS A 82 6.39 -4.99 4.07
C LYS A 82 6.20 -4.92 2.57
N VAL A 83 6.94 -5.75 1.84
CA VAL A 83 6.75 -5.91 0.40
C VAL A 83 6.35 -7.36 0.14
N ASP A 84 5.06 -7.56 -0.02
CA ASP A 84 4.52 -8.83 -0.48
C ASP A 84 4.49 -8.90 -2.03
N TYR A 85 3.98 -10.02 -2.53
CA TYR A 85 3.83 -10.24 -3.97
C TYR A 85 2.85 -9.25 -4.62
N GLU A 86 1.78 -8.88 -3.92
CA GLU A 86 0.75 -7.97 -4.42
C GLU A 86 1.32 -6.56 -4.62
N VAL A 87 2.08 -6.05 -3.66
CA VAL A 87 2.75 -4.75 -3.74
C VAL A 87 3.72 -4.71 -4.92
N LYS A 88 4.59 -5.72 -5.08
CA LYS A 88 5.52 -5.77 -6.21
C LYS A 88 4.79 -5.84 -7.53
N ARG A 89 3.80 -6.74 -7.64
CA ARG A 89 3.01 -6.91 -8.85
C ARG A 89 2.29 -5.62 -9.22
N GLY A 90 1.64 -4.96 -8.27
CA GLY A 90 0.97 -3.68 -8.50
C GLY A 90 1.92 -2.57 -8.94
N MET A 91 3.14 -2.53 -8.39
CA MET A 91 4.17 -1.59 -8.84
C MET A 91 4.52 -1.80 -10.32
N TYR A 92 4.82 -3.04 -10.72
CA TYR A 92 5.17 -3.36 -12.11
C TYR A 92 3.98 -3.18 -13.07
N GLU A 93 2.76 -3.57 -12.67
CA GLU A 93 1.55 -3.33 -13.46
C GLU A 93 1.25 -1.83 -13.67
N CYS A 94 1.71 -0.97 -12.77
CA CYS A 94 1.68 0.48 -12.96
C CYS A 94 2.74 0.94 -13.94
N LEU A 95 3.97 0.44 -13.77
CA LEU A 95 5.09 0.79 -14.62
C LEU A 95 4.81 0.45 -16.08
N GLU A 96 4.32 -0.76 -16.37
CA GLU A 96 3.95 -1.22 -17.72
C GLU A 96 2.85 -0.34 -18.36
N ARG A 97 1.92 0.20 -17.57
CA ARG A 97 0.87 1.09 -18.08
C ARG A 97 1.40 2.49 -18.40
N LEU A 98 2.33 2.99 -17.59
CA LEU A 98 2.87 4.34 -17.70
C LEU A 98 4.03 4.45 -18.70
N VAL A 99 4.82 3.38 -18.84
CA VAL A 99 6.06 3.36 -19.62
C VAL A 99 5.96 2.26 -20.68
N ARG A 100 5.83 2.66 -21.94
CA ARG A 100 5.77 1.74 -23.09
C ARG A 100 7.14 1.43 -23.70
N ASP A 101 8.15 2.22 -23.33
CA ASP A 101 9.51 2.12 -23.85
C ASP A 101 10.33 1.17 -22.98
N LEU A 102 10.84 0.09 -23.58
CA LEU A 102 11.59 -0.96 -22.89
C LEU A 102 12.95 -0.48 -22.38
N ASP A 103 13.59 0.47 -23.06
CA ASP A 103 14.86 1.04 -22.62
C ASP A 103 14.64 1.92 -21.38
N VAL A 104 13.51 2.64 -21.34
CA VAL A 104 13.11 3.42 -20.17
C VAL A 104 12.73 2.50 -19.01
N MET A 105 11.96 1.43 -19.25
CA MET A 105 11.64 0.43 -18.22
C MET A 105 12.92 -0.18 -17.62
N SER A 106 13.87 -0.59 -18.46
CA SER A 106 15.14 -1.17 -18.01
C SER A 106 15.95 -0.19 -17.13
N LYS A 107 15.93 1.10 -17.46
CA LYS A 107 16.57 2.14 -16.64
C LYS A 107 15.87 2.31 -15.29
N ILE A 108 14.53 2.31 -15.28
CA ILE A 108 13.75 2.42 -14.06
C ILE A 108 14.03 1.24 -13.15
N ASP A 109 14.08 0.01 -13.68
CA ASP A 109 14.43 -1.17 -12.89
C ASP A 109 15.79 -1.04 -12.19
N PHE A 110 16.80 -0.55 -12.90
CA PHE A 110 18.11 -0.28 -12.30
C PHE A 110 18.04 0.81 -11.20
N GLN A 111 17.25 1.86 -11.42
CA GLN A 111 17.03 2.91 -10.43
C GLN A 111 16.25 2.43 -9.20
N LEU A 112 15.35 1.45 -9.35
CA LEU A 112 14.63 0.86 -8.22
C LEU A 112 15.56 0.09 -7.28
N GLU A 113 16.59 -0.59 -7.80
CA GLU A 113 17.62 -1.20 -6.95
C GLU A 113 18.41 -0.15 -6.16
N SER A 114 18.69 1.00 -6.80
CA SER A 114 19.35 2.11 -6.13
C SER A 114 18.45 2.72 -5.04
N PHE A 115 17.16 2.90 -5.35
CA PHE A 115 16.15 3.35 -4.40
C PHE A 115 16.05 2.42 -3.18
N LYS A 116 15.94 1.10 -3.38
CA LYS A 116 15.88 0.12 -2.27
C LYS A 116 17.07 0.23 -1.33
N SER A 117 18.27 0.39 -1.90
CA SER A 117 19.53 0.42 -1.15
C SER A 117 19.87 1.79 -0.56
N LYS A 118 19.03 2.82 -0.78
CA LYS A 118 19.35 4.23 -0.47
C LYS A 118 20.65 4.71 -1.12
N SER A 119 21.10 4.07 -2.20
CA SER A 119 22.34 4.46 -2.86
C SER A 119 22.16 5.78 -3.61
N GLY A 120 23.15 6.68 -3.50
CA GLY A 120 23.10 8.03 -4.08
C GLY A 120 22.42 9.11 -3.23
N LEU A 121 22.02 8.80 -1.99
CA LEU A 121 21.55 9.79 -1.00
C LEU A 121 22.67 10.44 -0.17
N TYR A 122 23.94 10.12 -0.47
CA TYR A 122 25.14 10.62 0.21
C TYR A 122 26.30 10.74 -0.79
#